data_AF-A0A935RVE5-F1
#
_entry.id   AF-A0A935RVE5-F1
#
_cell.length_a   1.000
_cell.length_b   1.000
_cell.length_c   1.000
_cell.angle_alpha   90.00
_cell.angle_beta   90.00
_cell.angle_gamma   90.00
#
_symmetry.space_group_name_H-M   'P 1'
#
loop_
_entity.id
_entity.type
_entity.pdbx_description
1 polymer ?
#
loop_
_entity_poly.entity_id
_entity_poly.type
_entity_poly.pdbx_seq_one_letter_code
_entity_poly.pdbx_strand_id
1 'polypeptide(L)'
;MEHKGLRFNTGKIRYDLVPNSAVEGIARVLSYGADKYTIKDEEGNIIVQGDDNWRLGMPWKTVYASLKRHLAAWDRGEDIDYDPNCATCKEGYCKNHSGELHIDHILTNAAFLKEYISIYPEGDNRKAWFKSPIKKLWLDLDGVIVDFETHFLKYLGLPEHHPTDWNDYRFRDNFDRISNDAMFWASCPPLISPEEIDYPIAGYCTARPCSNDVIENWLKQNNFPKAELINVGSGGSKVDILKSKGDIVMADDSITNFVEMQSNGIVCYLMSRPHNIKYNVGIYRCNTIKELLDKIKNPQ
;
A
#
# COMPACT_ATOMS: atom_id res chain seq x y z
N MET A 1 32.15 54.93 -13.76
CA MET A 1 31.82 53.52 -13.50
C MET A 1 30.38 53.48 -13.05
N GLU A 2 29.51 52.74 -13.75
CA GLU A 2 28.14 52.52 -13.27
C GLU A 2 28.18 51.64 -12.02
N HIS A 3 27.80 52.20 -10.88
CA HIS A 3 27.55 51.42 -9.68
C HIS A 3 26.22 50.68 -9.84
N LYS A 4 26.27 49.38 -10.12
CA LYS A 4 25.07 48.51 -10.12
C LYS A 4 24.92 47.85 -8.75
N GLY A 5 23.66 47.71 -8.31
CA GLY A 5 23.33 47.00 -7.08
C GLY A 5 23.66 45.51 -7.17
N LEU A 6 24.32 44.97 -6.16
CA LEU A 6 24.60 43.54 -6.04
C LEU A 6 23.38 42.81 -5.45
N ARG A 7 22.99 41.68 -6.03
CA ARG A 7 22.02 40.75 -5.44
C ARG A 7 22.58 39.32 -5.43
N PHE A 8 22.75 38.74 -4.24
CA PHE A 8 23.17 37.35 -4.05
C PHE A 8 21.93 36.45 -4.00
N ASN A 9 21.61 35.80 -5.12
CA ASN A 9 20.41 34.96 -5.27
C ASN A 9 20.70 33.46 -5.38
N THR A 10 21.95 33.03 -5.18
CA THR A 10 22.32 31.61 -5.15
C THR A 10 21.48 30.84 -4.11
N GLY A 11 20.89 29.73 -4.53
CA GLY A 11 20.04 28.88 -3.67
C GLY A 11 18.61 29.39 -3.44
N LYS A 12 18.24 30.58 -3.95
CA LYS A 12 16.87 31.09 -3.84
C LYS A 12 15.98 30.55 -4.96
N ILE A 13 14.70 30.36 -4.65
CA ILE A 13 13.68 29.96 -5.63
C ILE A 13 13.57 31.02 -6.72
N ARG A 14 13.55 30.58 -7.98
CA ARG A 14 13.48 31.43 -9.17
C ARG A 14 12.04 31.50 -9.69
N TYR A 15 11.20 32.26 -8.99
CA TYR A 15 9.81 32.49 -9.39
C TYR A 15 9.68 33.06 -10.80
N ASP A 16 10.69 33.81 -11.26
CA ASP A 16 10.77 34.40 -12.59
C ASP A 16 10.86 33.38 -13.74
N LEU A 17 11.12 32.10 -13.43
CA LEU A 17 11.13 31.02 -14.44
C LEU A 17 9.75 30.39 -14.66
N VAL A 18 8.75 30.72 -13.84
CA VAL A 18 7.38 30.23 -14.04
C VAL A 18 6.79 30.94 -15.25
N PRO A 19 6.28 30.22 -16.27
CA PRO A 19 5.66 30.87 -17.43
C PRO A 19 4.49 31.76 -17.01
N ASN A 20 4.56 33.06 -17.31
CA ASN A 20 3.50 34.00 -16.95
C ASN A 20 2.14 33.61 -17.55
N SER A 21 2.12 33.00 -18.73
CA SER A 21 0.89 32.49 -19.36
C SER A 21 0.20 31.41 -18.54
N ALA A 22 0.96 30.55 -17.84
CA ALA A 22 0.40 29.53 -16.96
C ALA A 22 -0.18 30.15 -15.69
N VAL A 23 0.50 31.16 -15.12
CA VAL A 23 0.00 31.92 -13.96
C VAL A 23 -1.30 32.63 -14.32
N GLU A 24 -1.33 33.29 -15.48
CA GLU A 24 -2.50 33.98 -15.99
C GLU A 24 -3.67 33.02 -16.27
N GLY A 25 -3.39 31.85 -16.86
CA GLY A 25 -4.39 30.81 -17.10
C GLY A 25 -5.04 30.28 -15.82
N ILE A 26 -4.22 29.98 -14.80
CA ILE A 26 -4.74 29.61 -13.47
C ILE A 26 -5.60 30.75 -12.90
N ALA A 27 -5.13 31.99 -13.00
CA ALA A 27 -5.87 33.15 -12.50
C ALA A 27 -7.24 33.29 -13.19
N ARG A 28 -7.33 33.12 -14.52
CA ARG A 28 -8.59 33.17 -15.26
C ARG A 28 -9.59 32.08 -14.82
N VAL A 29 -9.12 30.83 -14.67
CA VAL A 29 -9.97 29.73 -14.17
C VAL A 29 -10.48 30.01 -12.75
N LEU A 30 -9.62 30.56 -11.88
CA LEU A 30 -10.00 30.96 -10.53
C LEU A 30 -10.99 32.12 -10.52
N SER A 31 -10.80 33.13 -11.38
CA SER A 31 -11.75 34.24 -11.54
C SER A 31 -13.11 33.75 -12.01
N TYR A 32 -13.16 32.90 -13.04
CA TYR A 32 -14.40 32.26 -13.47
C TYR A 32 -15.06 31.47 -12.33
N GLY A 33 -14.27 30.73 -11.54
CA GLY A 33 -14.76 30.00 -10.37
C GLY A 33 -15.38 30.92 -9.32
N ALA A 34 -14.71 32.02 -8.97
CA ALA A 34 -15.20 33.00 -8.00
C ALA A 34 -16.56 33.57 -8.41
N ASP A 35 -16.73 33.93 -9.69
CA ASP A 35 -18.00 34.42 -10.21
C ASP A 35 -19.07 33.31 -10.24
N LYS A 36 -18.72 32.12 -10.73
CA LYS A 36 -19.62 30.96 -10.84
C LYS A 36 -20.24 30.56 -9.50
N TYR A 37 -19.45 30.60 -8.43
CA TYR A 37 -19.88 30.17 -7.10
C TYR A 37 -20.41 31.29 -6.22
N THR A 38 -20.45 32.53 -6.72
CA THR A 38 -21.09 33.65 -6.00
C THR A 38 -22.62 33.54 -6.11
N ILE A 39 -23.31 33.57 -4.97
CA ILE A 39 -24.78 33.52 -4.87
C ILE A 39 -25.30 34.92 -4.55
N LYS A 40 -26.30 35.37 -5.32
CA LYS A 40 -26.96 36.66 -5.15
C LYS A 40 -28.47 36.48 -4.87
N ASP A 41 -29.06 37.41 -4.13
CA ASP A 41 -30.53 37.48 -3.93
C ASP A 41 -31.26 38.03 -5.16
N GLU A 42 -32.59 38.20 -5.06
CA GLU A 42 -33.43 38.73 -6.14
C GLU A 42 -33.12 40.19 -6.45
N GLU A 43 -32.60 40.93 -5.48
CA GLU A 43 -32.17 42.32 -5.57
C GLU A 43 -30.73 42.46 -6.12
N GLY A 44 -30.02 41.35 -6.30
CA GLY A 44 -28.65 41.31 -6.82
C GLY A 44 -27.55 41.52 -5.77
N ASN A 45 -27.88 41.55 -4.47
CA ASN A 45 -26.91 41.59 -3.39
C ASN A 45 -26.25 40.22 -3.22
N ILE A 46 -24.95 40.22 -2.89
CA ILE A 46 -24.20 38.98 -2.66
C ILE A 46 -24.59 38.39 -1.30
N ILE A 47 -25.13 37.18 -1.30
CA ILE A 47 -25.43 36.40 -0.09
C ILE A 47 -24.24 35.50 0.27
N VAL A 48 -23.61 34.90 -0.74
CA VAL A 48 -22.42 34.04 -0.57
C VAL A 48 -21.40 34.47 -1.60
N GLN A 49 -20.23 34.89 -1.14
CA GLN A 49 -19.10 35.16 -2.02
C GLN A 49 -18.48 33.83 -2.46
N GLY A 50 -18.23 33.67 -3.76
CA GLY A 50 -17.67 32.44 -4.34
C GLY A 50 -16.14 32.39 -4.38
N ASP A 51 -15.46 33.42 -3.89
CA ASP A 51 -14.00 33.45 -3.82
C ASP A 51 -13.50 32.33 -2.90
N ASP A 52 -12.34 31.76 -3.24
CA ASP A 52 -11.72 30.67 -2.48
C ASP A 52 -12.66 29.47 -2.19
N ASN A 53 -13.76 29.29 -2.94
CA ASN A 53 -14.71 28.17 -2.74
C ASN A 53 -14.01 26.81 -2.76
N TRP A 54 -12.96 26.66 -3.59
CA TRP A 54 -12.13 25.46 -3.63
C TRP A 54 -11.36 25.21 -2.31
N ARG A 55 -11.03 26.23 -1.53
CA ARG A 55 -10.32 26.10 -0.24
C ARG A 55 -11.21 25.54 0.87
N LEU A 56 -12.53 25.55 0.71
CA LEU A 56 -13.46 24.91 1.64
C LEU A 56 -13.29 23.38 1.71
N GLY A 57 -12.52 22.82 0.77
CA GLY A 57 -12.16 21.42 0.74
C GLY A 57 -13.21 20.56 0.02
N MET A 58 -12.72 19.53 -0.66
CA MET A 58 -13.54 18.47 -1.24
C MET A 58 -12.71 17.18 -1.30
N PRO A 59 -13.33 16.00 -1.49
CA PRO A 59 -12.57 14.78 -1.63
C PRO A 59 -11.56 14.89 -2.79
N TRP A 60 -10.30 14.54 -2.56
CA TRP A 60 -9.23 14.74 -3.55
C TRP A 60 -9.54 14.06 -4.89
N LYS A 61 -10.20 12.90 -4.85
CA LYS A 61 -10.63 12.20 -6.07
C LYS A 61 -11.65 12.99 -6.90
N THR A 62 -12.39 13.94 -6.33
CA THR A 62 -13.29 14.84 -7.07
C THR A 62 -12.49 15.79 -7.96
N VAL A 63 -11.47 16.46 -7.40
CA VAL A 63 -10.55 17.33 -8.15
C VAL A 63 -9.79 16.52 -9.20
N TYR A 64 -9.28 15.34 -8.81
CA TYR A 64 -8.61 14.43 -9.74
C TYR A 64 -9.50 13.98 -10.90
N ALA A 65 -10.79 13.72 -10.64
CA ALA A 65 -11.74 13.38 -11.70
C ALA A 65 -11.97 14.56 -12.66
N SER A 66 -12.01 15.80 -12.16
CA SER A 66 -12.09 16.98 -13.02
C SER A 66 -10.85 17.16 -13.87
N LEU A 67 -9.66 17.03 -13.26
CA LEU A 67 -8.37 17.03 -13.97
C LEU A 67 -8.39 16.01 -15.13
N LYS A 68 -8.84 14.78 -14.87
CA LYS A 68 -8.92 13.74 -15.89
C LYS A 68 -9.85 14.07 -17.06
N ARG A 69 -10.99 14.73 -16.80
CA ARG A 69 -11.92 15.12 -17.87
C ARG A 69 -11.31 16.16 -18.80
N HIS A 70 -10.66 17.18 -18.24
CA HIS A 70 -9.96 18.20 -19.05
C HIS A 70 -8.75 17.61 -19.78
N LEU A 71 -7.99 16.71 -19.14
CA LEU A 71 -6.89 16.00 -19.80
C LEU A 71 -7.40 15.15 -20.97
N ALA A 72 -8.50 14.43 -20.81
CA ALA A 72 -9.09 13.62 -21.87
C ALA A 72 -9.66 14.49 -23.01
N ALA A 73 -10.20 15.67 -22.72
CA ALA A 73 -10.66 16.62 -23.74
C ALA A 73 -9.48 17.18 -24.55
N TRP A 74 -8.43 17.63 -23.86
CA TRP A 74 -7.19 18.08 -24.50
C TRP A 74 -6.55 16.99 -25.37
N ASP A 75 -6.52 15.74 -24.91
CA ASP A 75 -6.00 14.59 -25.68
C ASP A 75 -6.80 14.32 -26.97
N ARG A 76 -8.08 14.72 -27.01
CA ARG A 76 -8.92 14.67 -28.22
C ARG A 76 -8.77 15.88 -29.13
N GLY A 77 -7.92 16.84 -28.78
CA GLY A 77 -7.75 18.10 -29.53
C GLY A 77 -8.82 19.16 -29.22
N GLU A 78 -9.58 19.00 -28.13
CA GLU A 78 -10.43 20.07 -27.61
C GLU A 78 -9.52 21.02 -26.80
N ASP A 79 -9.28 22.24 -27.28
CA ASP A 79 -8.38 23.19 -26.60
C ASP A 79 -9.10 24.02 -25.52
N ILE A 80 -10.39 24.30 -25.73
CA ILE A 80 -11.20 25.23 -24.92
C ILE A 80 -12.31 24.44 -24.21
N ASP A 81 -12.54 24.74 -22.93
CA ASP A 81 -13.67 24.26 -22.14
C ASP A 81 -14.98 24.88 -22.62
N TYR A 82 -15.50 24.32 -23.70
CA TYR A 82 -16.71 24.74 -24.40
C TYR A 82 -17.37 23.53 -25.08
N ASP A 83 -18.69 23.48 -25.05
CA ASP A 83 -19.47 22.47 -25.79
C ASP A 83 -20.50 23.15 -26.71
N PRO A 84 -20.37 23.03 -28.04
CA PRO A 84 -21.31 23.63 -28.98
C PRO A 84 -22.72 23.02 -28.90
N ASN A 85 -22.85 21.82 -28.34
CA ASN A 85 -24.15 21.16 -28.12
C ASN A 85 -24.77 21.51 -26.77
N CYS A 86 -24.05 22.25 -25.92
CA CYS A 86 -24.57 22.70 -24.65
C CYS A 86 -25.52 23.88 -24.86
N ALA A 87 -26.81 23.65 -24.63
CA ALA A 87 -27.86 24.66 -24.78
C ALA A 87 -27.66 25.93 -23.92
N THR A 88 -26.75 25.89 -22.94
CA THR A 88 -26.46 27.01 -22.03
C THR A 88 -25.15 27.72 -22.32
N CYS A 89 -24.33 27.22 -23.26
CA CYS A 89 -23.09 27.86 -23.72
C CYS A 89 -23.39 29.07 -24.59
N LYS A 90 -23.78 30.18 -23.94
CA LYS A 90 -23.95 31.47 -24.59
C LYS A 90 -22.57 32.10 -24.76
N GLU A 91 -22.27 32.61 -25.95
CA GLU A 91 -21.05 33.39 -26.22
C GLU A 91 -19.73 32.67 -25.85
N GLY A 92 -19.71 31.33 -25.84
CA GLY A 92 -18.50 30.55 -25.58
C GLY A 92 -18.34 30.02 -24.15
N TYR A 93 -19.27 30.30 -23.22
CA TYR A 93 -19.20 29.81 -21.84
C TYR A 93 -20.58 29.62 -21.19
N CYS A 94 -20.65 28.90 -20.08
CA CYS A 94 -21.86 28.71 -19.26
C CYS A 94 -21.50 28.39 -17.80
N LYS A 95 -22.47 27.93 -16.99
CA LYS A 95 -22.18 27.45 -15.62
C LYS A 95 -21.38 26.14 -15.59
N ASN A 96 -21.36 25.38 -16.69
CA ASN A 96 -20.68 24.08 -16.77
C ASN A 96 -19.36 24.14 -17.55
N HIS A 97 -19.18 25.14 -18.41
CA HIS A 97 -18.03 25.31 -19.29
C HIS A 97 -17.50 26.74 -19.13
N SER A 98 -16.23 26.90 -18.82
CA SER A 98 -15.68 28.21 -18.48
C SER A 98 -15.32 29.09 -19.68
N GLY A 99 -15.21 28.50 -20.87
CA GLY A 99 -14.62 29.18 -22.04
C GLY A 99 -13.10 29.39 -21.94
N GLU A 100 -12.44 28.83 -20.91
CA GLU A 100 -10.99 28.89 -20.75
C GLU A 100 -10.33 27.65 -21.37
N LEU A 101 -9.00 27.68 -21.55
CA LEU A 101 -8.29 26.53 -22.08
C LEU A 101 -8.39 25.31 -21.15
N HIS A 102 -8.57 24.13 -21.72
CA HIS A 102 -8.51 22.87 -20.96
C HIS A 102 -7.16 22.69 -20.26
N ILE A 103 -6.06 23.19 -20.84
CA ILE A 103 -4.74 23.16 -20.19
C ILE A 103 -4.70 24.02 -18.92
N ASP A 104 -5.42 25.14 -18.89
CA ASP A 104 -5.49 26.03 -17.71
C ASP A 104 -6.30 25.38 -16.59
N HIS A 105 -7.37 24.66 -16.92
CA HIS A 105 -8.09 23.82 -15.95
C HIS A 105 -7.22 22.67 -15.41
N ILE A 106 -6.43 22.01 -16.26
CA ILE A 106 -5.50 20.96 -15.83
C ILE A 106 -4.51 21.53 -14.82
N LEU A 107 -3.88 22.67 -15.13
CA LEU A 107 -2.95 23.36 -14.24
C LEU A 107 -3.61 23.74 -12.91
N THR A 108 -4.83 24.29 -12.96
CA THR A 108 -5.58 24.73 -11.78
C THR A 108 -5.95 23.55 -10.88
N ASN A 109 -6.47 22.45 -11.46
CA ASN A 109 -6.79 21.25 -10.69
C ASN A 109 -5.54 20.59 -10.09
N ALA A 110 -4.41 20.61 -10.80
CA ALA A 110 -3.14 20.13 -10.24
C ALA A 110 -2.65 21.01 -9.09
N ALA A 111 -2.80 22.34 -9.20
CA ALA A 111 -2.51 23.28 -8.12
C ALA A 111 -3.39 23.04 -6.89
N PHE A 112 -4.70 22.80 -7.06
CA PHE A 112 -5.60 22.43 -5.97
C PHE A 112 -5.16 21.15 -5.26
N LEU A 113 -4.85 20.08 -6.01
CA LEU A 113 -4.35 18.83 -5.42
C LEU A 113 -3.03 19.04 -4.67
N LYS A 114 -2.14 19.89 -5.20
CA LYS A 114 -0.87 20.24 -4.55
C LYS A 114 -1.10 21.00 -3.25
N GLU A 115 -2.01 21.97 -3.24
CA GLU A 115 -2.32 22.76 -2.04
C GLU A 115 -3.04 21.93 -0.98
N TYR A 116 -3.98 21.07 -1.38
CA TYR A 116 -4.74 20.21 -0.48
C TYR A 116 -3.86 19.27 0.36
N ILE A 117 -2.66 18.90 -0.13
CA ILE A 117 -1.67 18.18 0.68
C ILE A 117 -1.37 18.93 1.98
N SER A 118 -1.35 20.26 1.94
CA SER A 118 -1.02 21.13 3.06
C SER A 118 -2.26 21.62 3.81
N ILE A 119 -3.33 22.03 3.09
CA ILE A 119 -4.46 22.73 3.70
C ILE A 119 -5.69 21.86 3.95
N TYR A 120 -5.77 20.68 3.33
CA TYR A 120 -6.93 19.79 3.45
C TYR A 120 -6.54 18.29 3.32
N PRO A 121 -5.59 17.79 4.14
CA PRO A 121 -5.15 16.39 4.11
C PRO A 121 -6.25 15.38 4.46
N GLU A 122 -7.22 15.77 5.28
CA GLU A 122 -8.40 14.98 5.65
C GLU A 122 -9.31 14.67 4.45
N GLY A 123 -9.24 15.47 3.38
CA GLY A 123 -9.95 15.25 2.12
C GLY A 123 -9.36 14.13 1.26
N ASP A 124 -8.21 13.57 1.62
CA ASP A 124 -7.55 12.55 0.83
C ASP A 124 -8.31 11.21 0.92
N ASN A 125 -9.17 10.97 -0.06
CA ASN A 125 -9.95 9.74 -0.21
C ASN A 125 -9.34 8.77 -1.24
N ARG A 126 -8.03 8.86 -1.51
CA ARG A 126 -7.31 7.81 -2.26
C ARG A 126 -7.31 6.51 -1.46
N LYS A 127 -7.40 5.38 -2.18
CA LYS A 127 -7.25 4.05 -1.56
C LYS A 127 -5.79 3.91 -1.13
N ALA A 128 -5.57 3.75 0.17
CA ALA A 128 -4.26 3.45 0.74
C ALA A 128 -4.47 2.46 1.88
N TRP A 129 -3.55 1.51 2.05
CA TRP A 129 -3.69 0.44 3.06
C TRP A 129 -3.89 0.95 4.47
N PHE A 130 -3.22 2.05 4.83
CA PHE A 130 -3.31 2.68 6.15
C PHE A 130 -4.60 3.48 6.36
N LYS A 131 -5.48 3.55 5.36
CA LYS A 131 -6.81 4.21 5.44
C LYS A 131 -7.97 3.23 5.51
N SER A 132 -7.69 1.93 5.46
CA SER A 132 -8.66 0.85 5.69
C SER A 132 -8.29 0.11 6.98
N PRO A 133 -9.21 -0.67 7.58
CA PRO A 133 -8.86 -1.55 8.68
C PRO A 133 -7.64 -2.40 8.29
N ILE A 134 -6.57 -2.31 9.10
CA ILE A 134 -5.34 -3.06 8.89
C ILE A 134 -5.67 -4.55 8.92
N LYS A 135 -5.24 -5.29 7.90
CA LYS A 135 -5.37 -6.75 7.87
C LYS A 135 -4.49 -7.33 8.96
N LYS A 136 -5.03 -8.25 9.75
CA LYS A 136 -4.27 -8.92 10.81
C LYS A 136 -3.34 -9.94 10.17
N LEU A 137 -2.11 -9.54 9.87
CA LEU A 137 -1.09 -10.40 9.28
C LEU A 137 -0.52 -11.36 10.33
N TRP A 138 -0.66 -12.66 10.09
CA TRP A 138 -0.04 -13.72 10.84
C TRP A 138 1.02 -14.42 9.99
N LEU A 139 2.15 -14.75 10.60
CA LEU A 139 3.26 -15.42 9.92
C LEU A 139 3.50 -16.79 10.54
N ASP A 140 3.73 -17.81 9.72
CA ASP A 140 4.44 -18.99 10.19
C ASP A 140 5.89 -18.63 10.52
N LEU A 141 6.57 -19.52 11.24
CA LEU A 141 7.99 -19.40 11.53
C LEU A 141 8.82 -20.12 10.48
N ASP A 142 8.79 -21.45 10.52
CA ASP A 142 9.57 -22.32 9.67
C ASP A 142 9.16 -22.14 8.22
N GLY A 143 10.12 -21.99 7.31
CA GLY A 143 9.82 -21.77 5.91
C GLY A 143 9.18 -20.41 5.62
N VAL A 144 9.07 -19.47 6.56
CA VAL A 144 8.61 -18.10 6.30
C VAL A 144 9.63 -17.08 6.78
N ILE A 145 9.92 -17.04 8.09
CA ILE A 145 10.95 -16.18 8.67
C ILE A 145 12.15 -16.96 9.22
N VAL A 146 12.04 -18.30 9.32
CA VAL A 146 13.08 -19.18 9.83
C VAL A 146 13.52 -20.18 8.76
N ASP A 147 14.83 -20.30 8.58
CA ASP A 147 15.45 -21.25 7.65
C ASP A 147 15.56 -22.64 8.27
N PHE A 148 14.41 -23.26 8.48
CA PHE A 148 14.30 -24.58 9.10
C PHE A 148 14.96 -25.68 8.25
N GLU A 149 14.67 -25.73 6.95
CA GLU A 149 15.10 -26.83 6.08
C GLU A 149 16.62 -26.96 6.02
N THR A 150 17.31 -25.85 5.73
CA THR A 150 18.76 -25.81 5.63
C THR A 150 19.39 -26.14 6.98
N HIS A 151 18.84 -25.58 8.06
CA HIS A 151 19.34 -25.84 9.41
C HIS A 151 19.16 -27.30 9.83
N PHE A 152 18.00 -27.89 9.56
CA PHE A 152 17.70 -29.30 9.84
C PHE A 152 18.73 -30.24 9.20
N LEU A 153 18.97 -30.08 7.91
CA LEU A 153 19.92 -30.92 7.17
C LEU A 153 21.34 -30.76 7.73
N LYS A 154 21.79 -29.53 7.92
CA LYS A 154 23.13 -29.22 8.42
C LYS A 154 23.35 -29.69 9.86
N TYR A 155 22.40 -29.41 10.75
CA TYR A 155 22.49 -29.74 12.18
C TYR A 155 22.58 -31.25 12.41
N LEU A 156 21.85 -32.05 11.61
CA LEU A 156 21.85 -33.50 11.72
C LEU A 156 22.91 -34.20 10.85
N GLY A 157 23.72 -33.44 10.10
CA GLY A 157 24.75 -33.98 9.20
C GLY A 157 24.17 -34.79 8.03
N LEU A 158 23.00 -34.39 7.53
CA LEU A 158 22.32 -35.04 6.40
C LEU A 158 22.74 -34.37 5.08
N PRO A 159 22.53 -35.03 3.92
CA PRO A 159 22.81 -34.42 2.62
C PRO A 159 22.07 -33.07 2.45
N GLU A 160 22.78 -32.02 2.05
CA GLU A 160 22.29 -30.62 2.11
C GLU A 160 21.53 -30.15 0.85
N HIS A 161 21.25 -31.02 -0.12
CA HIS A 161 20.47 -30.62 -1.30
C HIS A 161 19.01 -30.33 -0.93
N HIS A 162 18.40 -29.31 -1.53
CA HIS A 162 17.03 -28.92 -1.20
C HIS A 162 16.01 -30.05 -1.43
N PRO A 163 15.00 -30.21 -0.55
CA PRO A 163 13.92 -31.16 -0.76
C PRO A 163 13.01 -30.72 -1.92
N THR A 164 12.47 -31.68 -2.65
CA THR A 164 11.45 -31.43 -3.69
C THR A 164 10.02 -31.68 -3.18
N ASP A 165 9.88 -32.19 -1.95
CA ASP A 165 8.61 -32.44 -1.27
C ASP A 165 8.81 -32.45 0.25
N TRP A 166 7.77 -32.09 1.01
CA TRP A 166 7.79 -32.16 2.47
C TRP A 166 7.86 -33.61 3.01
N ASN A 167 7.49 -34.60 2.20
CA ASN A 167 7.64 -36.03 2.49
C ASN A 167 9.02 -36.60 2.16
N ASP A 168 10.04 -35.75 2.03
CA ASP A 168 11.41 -36.20 1.90
C ASP A 168 11.83 -37.03 3.13
N TYR A 169 12.31 -38.25 2.88
CA TYR A 169 12.69 -39.23 3.90
C TYR A 169 13.70 -38.66 4.91
N ARG A 170 14.58 -37.76 4.50
CA ARG A 170 15.55 -37.13 5.41
C ARG A 170 14.84 -36.40 6.54
N PHE A 171 13.73 -35.74 6.25
CA PHE A 171 12.93 -35.05 7.27
C PHE A 171 12.05 -36.04 8.04
N ARG A 172 11.34 -36.93 7.33
CA ARG A 172 10.39 -37.87 7.96
C ARG A 172 11.04 -38.86 8.91
N ASP A 173 12.20 -39.38 8.55
CA ASP A 173 12.89 -40.41 9.33
C ASP A 173 13.70 -39.81 10.50
N ASN A 174 13.95 -38.50 10.49
CA ASN A 174 14.84 -37.84 11.45
C ASN A 174 14.17 -36.76 12.31
N PHE A 175 12.90 -36.41 12.07
CA PHE A 175 12.23 -35.31 12.79
C PHE A 175 12.23 -35.51 14.32
N ASP A 176 12.01 -36.74 14.78
CA ASP A 176 11.99 -37.07 16.22
C ASP A 176 13.31 -36.76 16.93
N ARG A 177 14.44 -36.70 16.19
CA ARG A 177 15.76 -36.37 16.75
C ARG A 177 15.83 -34.93 17.24
N ILE A 178 14.98 -34.03 16.73
CA ILE A 178 14.97 -32.61 17.08
C ILE A 178 13.71 -32.16 17.82
N SER A 179 12.70 -33.03 17.96
CA SER A 179 11.41 -32.67 18.57
C SER A 179 11.56 -32.06 19.97
N ASN A 180 12.44 -32.60 20.82
CA ASN A 180 12.71 -32.09 22.17
C ASN A 180 14.05 -31.35 22.29
N ASP A 181 14.65 -30.94 21.17
CA ASP A 181 15.96 -30.29 21.15
C ASP A 181 15.81 -28.76 21.15
N ALA A 182 15.75 -28.18 22.35
CA ALA A 182 15.66 -26.72 22.50
C ALA A 182 16.84 -25.97 21.87
N MET A 183 18.03 -26.59 21.80
CA MET A 183 19.21 -25.97 21.19
C MET A 183 19.04 -25.86 19.68
N PHE A 184 18.56 -26.92 19.03
CA PHE A 184 18.21 -26.91 17.62
C PHE A 184 17.26 -25.74 17.31
N TRP A 185 16.10 -25.68 17.97
CA TRP A 185 15.07 -24.68 17.73
C TRP A 185 15.52 -23.23 18.01
N ALA A 186 16.39 -23.04 19.01
CA ALA A 186 16.96 -21.74 19.34
C ALA A 186 18.08 -21.32 18.38
N SER A 187 18.67 -22.25 17.63
CA SER A 187 19.82 -21.99 16.76
C SER A 187 19.47 -21.89 15.26
N CYS A 188 18.21 -22.08 14.89
CA CYS A 188 17.77 -21.90 13.51
C CYS A 188 18.12 -20.48 12.99
N PRO A 189 18.70 -20.33 11.79
CA PRO A 189 19.00 -19.02 11.24
C PRO A 189 17.73 -18.30 10.75
N PRO A 190 17.70 -16.96 10.78
CA PRO A 190 16.64 -16.20 10.14
C PRO A 190 16.72 -16.33 8.62
N LEU A 191 15.56 -16.41 7.99
CA LEU A 191 15.42 -16.54 6.53
C LEU A 191 15.25 -15.20 5.81
N ILE A 192 14.86 -14.17 6.57
CA ILE A 192 14.69 -12.80 6.11
C ILE A 192 15.33 -11.85 7.12
N SER A 193 15.65 -10.63 6.66
CA SER A 193 16.01 -9.54 7.57
C SER A 193 14.75 -8.98 8.25
N PRO A 194 14.74 -8.76 9.58
CA PRO A 194 13.60 -8.13 10.26
C PRO A 194 13.21 -6.76 9.68
N GLU A 195 14.16 -6.03 9.12
CA GLU A 195 13.97 -4.73 8.47
C GLU A 195 13.16 -4.82 7.16
N GLU A 196 13.02 -6.01 6.59
CA GLU A 196 12.12 -6.23 5.44
C GLU A 196 10.64 -6.19 5.85
N ILE A 197 10.34 -6.30 7.15
CA ILE A 197 8.98 -6.22 7.68
C ILE A 197 8.58 -4.76 7.87
N ASP A 198 8.01 -4.16 6.84
CA ASP A 198 7.53 -2.77 6.83
C ASP A 198 5.98 -2.67 6.95
N TYR A 199 5.37 -3.67 7.59
CA TYR A 199 3.93 -3.78 7.87
C TYR A 199 3.68 -4.30 9.29
N PRO A 200 2.64 -3.82 10.01
CA PRO A 200 2.32 -4.33 11.34
C PRO A 200 1.93 -5.82 11.30
N ILE A 201 2.69 -6.64 12.02
CA ILE A 201 2.32 -8.04 12.23
C ILE A 201 1.36 -8.16 13.42
N ALA A 202 0.32 -8.97 13.27
CA ALA A 202 -0.62 -9.28 14.35
C ALA A 202 -0.11 -10.42 15.24
N GLY A 203 0.58 -11.40 14.66
CA GLY A 203 1.12 -12.51 15.42
C GLY A 203 1.91 -13.52 14.59
N TYR A 204 2.41 -14.54 15.29
CA TYR A 204 3.08 -15.71 14.75
C TYR A 204 2.25 -16.95 15.07
N CYS A 205 2.09 -17.88 14.12
CA CYS A 205 1.37 -19.12 14.32
C CYS A 205 2.18 -20.31 13.80
N THR A 206 2.66 -21.15 14.71
CA THR A 206 3.62 -22.24 14.43
C THR A 206 3.16 -23.56 15.03
N ALA A 207 3.71 -24.67 14.53
CA ALA A 207 3.49 -26.03 15.04
C ALA A 207 4.77 -26.66 15.62
N ARG A 208 5.75 -25.82 16.02
CA ARG A 208 7.02 -26.29 16.56
C ARG A 208 6.81 -27.13 17.84
N PRO A 209 7.43 -28.32 17.95
CA PRO A 209 7.39 -29.15 19.16
C PRO A 209 8.27 -28.61 20.32
N CYS A 210 8.41 -27.29 20.47
CA CYS A 210 9.19 -26.69 21.55
C CYS A 210 8.36 -25.70 22.38
N SER A 211 8.88 -25.27 23.53
CA SER A 211 8.18 -24.32 24.39
C SER A 211 8.11 -22.93 23.77
N ASN A 212 7.07 -22.17 24.13
CA ASN A 212 6.93 -20.78 23.70
C ASN A 212 8.14 -19.93 24.13
N ASP A 213 8.74 -20.20 25.29
CA ASP A 213 9.95 -19.48 25.75
C ASP A 213 11.11 -19.60 24.75
N VAL A 214 11.29 -20.77 24.12
CA VAL A 214 12.35 -20.97 23.10
C VAL A 214 12.06 -20.10 21.88
N ILE A 215 10.82 -20.08 21.43
CA ILE A 215 10.39 -19.30 20.26
C ILE A 215 10.49 -17.78 20.54
N GLU A 216 9.99 -17.32 21.68
CA GLU A 216 10.03 -15.91 22.06
C GLU A 216 11.46 -15.41 22.23
N ASN A 217 12.34 -16.22 22.82
CA ASN A 217 13.76 -15.89 22.91
C ASN A 217 14.41 -15.83 21.53
N TRP A 218 14.08 -16.75 20.62
CA TRP A 218 14.57 -16.72 19.24
C TRP A 218 14.15 -15.44 18.51
N LEU A 219 12.87 -15.07 18.58
CA LEU A 219 12.34 -13.84 17.98
C LEU A 219 13.07 -12.61 18.52
N LYS A 220 13.27 -12.55 19.84
CA LYS A 220 13.97 -11.44 20.50
C LYS A 220 15.44 -11.36 20.08
N GLN A 221 16.16 -12.49 20.05
CA GLN A 221 17.58 -12.52 19.70
C GLN A 221 17.83 -12.11 18.24
N ASN A 222 16.89 -12.43 17.36
CA ASN A 222 16.96 -12.08 15.94
C ASN A 222 16.26 -10.76 15.59
N ASN A 223 15.91 -9.93 16.58
CA ASN A 223 15.29 -8.61 16.41
C ASN A 223 13.95 -8.60 15.63
N PHE A 224 13.20 -9.70 15.64
CA PHE A 224 11.86 -9.71 15.06
C PHE A 224 10.87 -8.94 15.93
N PRO A 225 9.85 -8.28 15.34
CA PRO A 225 8.87 -7.53 16.11
C PRO A 225 8.12 -8.44 17.10
N LYS A 226 7.94 -7.97 18.33
CA LYS A 226 7.12 -8.66 19.33
C LYS A 226 5.66 -8.62 18.90
N ALA A 227 5.02 -9.79 18.84
CA ALA A 227 3.61 -9.94 18.51
C ALA A 227 3.01 -11.14 19.27
N GLU A 228 1.71 -11.40 19.10
CA GLU A 228 1.08 -12.58 19.70
C GLU A 228 1.72 -13.86 19.15
N LEU A 229 2.01 -14.84 20.01
CA LEU A 229 2.56 -16.14 19.62
C LEU A 229 1.52 -17.24 19.89
N ILE A 230 1.20 -18.00 18.85
CA ILE A 230 0.36 -19.19 18.93
C ILE A 230 1.19 -20.38 18.48
N ASN A 231 1.42 -21.31 19.41
CA ASN A 231 2.01 -22.60 19.10
C ASN A 231 0.92 -23.66 19.20
N VAL A 232 0.53 -24.23 18.06
CA VAL A 232 -0.50 -25.29 18.00
C VAL A 232 0.06 -26.67 18.33
N GLY A 233 1.38 -26.79 18.51
CA GLY A 233 2.07 -28.04 18.75
C GLY A 233 2.09 -28.95 17.52
N SER A 234 2.86 -30.04 17.63
CA SER A 234 2.98 -31.02 16.54
C SER A 234 1.61 -31.66 16.26
N GLY A 235 1.14 -31.54 15.01
CA GLY A 235 -0.14 -32.08 14.57
C GLY A 235 -1.37 -31.22 14.92
N GLY A 236 -1.19 -30.05 15.55
CA GLY A 236 -2.29 -29.10 15.78
C GLY A 236 -2.70 -28.37 14.50
N SER A 237 -4.00 -28.11 14.33
CA SER A 237 -4.50 -27.27 13.23
C SER A 237 -4.38 -25.79 13.58
N LYS A 238 -3.84 -25.01 12.64
CA LYS A 238 -3.79 -23.54 12.76
C LYS A 238 -5.17 -22.90 12.59
N VAL A 239 -6.07 -23.56 11.86
CA VAL A 239 -7.35 -22.97 11.40
C VAL A 239 -8.25 -22.59 12.55
N ASP A 240 -8.48 -23.49 13.51
CA ASP A 240 -9.48 -23.29 14.56
C ASP A 240 -9.17 -22.06 15.41
N ILE A 241 -7.91 -21.93 15.81
CA ILE A 241 -7.46 -20.80 16.63
C ILE A 241 -7.45 -19.52 15.81
N LEU A 242 -6.97 -19.57 14.56
CA LEU A 242 -6.87 -18.42 13.68
C LEU A 242 -8.24 -17.85 13.25
N LYS A 243 -9.25 -18.70 13.04
CA LYS A 243 -10.63 -18.25 12.75
C LYS A 243 -11.19 -17.36 13.85
N SER A 244 -10.87 -17.64 15.11
CA SER A 244 -11.34 -16.85 16.25
C SER A 244 -10.77 -15.42 16.28
N LYS A 245 -9.74 -15.11 15.48
CA LYS A 245 -9.05 -13.82 15.46
C LYS A 245 -9.68 -12.80 14.49
N GLY A 246 -10.70 -13.18 13.73
CA GLY A 246 -11.43 -12.30 12.80
C GLY A 246 -10.80 -12.24 11.41
N ASP A 247 -10.75 -11.05 10.81
CA ASP A 247 -10.24 -10.82 9.44
C ASP A 247 -8.70 -10.89 9.41
N ILE A 248 -8.20 -12.11 9.27
CA ILE A 248 -6.78 -12.44 9.25
C ILE A 248 -6.27 -12.73 7.84
N VAL A 249 -4.96 -12.55 7.67
CA VAL A 249 -4.20 -13.04 6.52
C VAL A 249 -3.02 -13.84 7.07
N MET A 250 -2.81 -15.05 6.56
CA MET A 250 -1.69 -15.91 6.97
C MET A 250 -0.64 -16.00 5.86
N ALA A 251 0.63 -16.13 6.23
CA ALA A 251 1.69 -16.60 5.35
C ALA A 251 2.31 -17.89 5.89
N ASP A 252 2.38 -18.92 5.05
CA ASP A 252 2.79 -20.27 5.44
C ASP A 252 3.47 -20.94 4.23
N ASP A 253 4.45 -21.81 4.43
CA ASP A 253 5.11 -22.54 3.34
C ASP A 253 4.53 -23.95 3.12
N SER A 254 3.75 -24.46 4.06
CA SER A 254 3.12 -25.77 3.96
C SER A 254 1.93 -25.73 3.02
N ILE A 255 1.99 -26.52 1.94
CA ILE A 255 0.86 -26.68 1.02
C ILE A 255 -0.38 -27.23 1.73
N THR A 256 -0.21 -28.07 2.74
CA THR A 256 -1.32 -28.63 3.52
C THR A 256 -2.00 -27.54 4.33
N ASN A 257 -1.23 -26.74 5.09
CA ASN A 257 -1.77 -25.62 5.86
C ASN A 257 -2.44 -24.59 4.95
N PHE A 258 -1.82 -24.28 3.80
CA PHE A 258 -2.40 -23.41 2.77
C PHE A 258 -3.76 -23.93 2.30
N VAL A 259 -3.86 -25.18 1.85
CA VAL A 259 -5.13 -25.75 1.36
C VAL A 259 -6.17 -25.77 2.48
N GLU A 260 -5.78 -26.14 3.70
CA GLU A 260 -6.67 -26.20 4.86
C GLU A 260 -7.25 -24.81 5.18
N MET A 261 -6.40 -23.78 5.25
CA MET A 261 -6.82 -22.39 5.52
C MET A 261 -7.72 -21.85 4.42
N GLN A 262 -7.34 -22.02 3.16
CA GLN A 262 -8.12 -21.53 2.01
C GLN A 262 -9.51 -22.18 1.98
N SER A 263 -9.60 -23.49 2.25
CA SER A 263 -10.87 -24.23 2.31
C SER A 263 -11.76 -23.80 3.48
N ASN A 264 -11.18 -23.10 4.46
CA ASN A 264 -11.84 -22.67 5.68
C ASN A 264 -12.06 -21.15 5.75
N GLY A 265 -11.89 -20.44 4.63
CA GLY A 265 -12.16 -19.00 4.52
C GLY A 265 -11.09 -18.11 5.14
N ILE A 266 -9.92 -18.65 5.48
CA ILE A 266 -8.75 -17.87 5.89
C ILE A 266 -7.89 -17.63 4.64
N VAL A 267 -7.65 -16.37 4.30
CA VAL A 267 -6.72 -16.02 3.22
C VAL A 267 -5.31 -16.40 3.65
N CYS A 268 -4.73 -17.39 2.98
CA CYS A 268 -3.34 -17.79 3.14
C CYS A 268 -2.54 -17.49 1.87
N TYR A 269 -1.36 -16.91 2.03
CA TYR A 269 -0.35 -16.81 0.98
C TYR A 269 0.70 -17.91 1.17
N LEU A 270 0.93 -18.70 0.13
CA LEU A 270 1.94 -19.75 0.13
C LEU A 270 3.33 -19.16 -0.13
N MET A 271 4.19 -19.19 0.87
CA MET A 271 5.57 -18.73 0.78
C MET A 271 6.41 -19.74 0.01
N SER A 272 7.12 -19.29 -1.02
CA SER A 272 7.80 -20.20 -1.93
C SER A 272 9.01 -20.86 -1.29
N ARG A 273 9.03 -22.18 -1.30
CA ARG A 273 10.15 -23.03 -0.87
C ARG A 273 10.41 -24.13 -1.88
N PRO A 274 11.62 -24.72 -1.90
CA PRO A 274 11.96 -25.78 -2.85
C PRO A 274 10.94 -26.93 -2.88
N HIS A 275 10.41 -27.35 -1.73
CA HIS A 275 9.44 -28.46 -1.65
C HIS A 275 8.05 -28.12 -2.19
N ASN A 276 7.69 -26.84 -2.29
CA ASN A 276 6.34 -26.42 -2.64
C ASN A 276 6.22 -25.72 -4.00
N ILE A 277 7.33 -25.45 -4.70
CA ILE A 277 7.33 -24.67 -5.95
C ILE A 277 6.53 -25.32 -7.08
N LYS A 278 6.40 -26.65 -7.04
CA LYS A 278 5.65 -27.45 -8.02
C LYS A 278 4.13 -27.23 -8.00
N TYR A 279 3.59 -26.65 -6.93
CA TYR A 279 2.15 -26.43 -6.79
C TYR A 279 1.76 -25.08 -7.39
N ASN A 280 0.88 -25.06 -8.40
CA ASN A 280 0.35 -23.81 -8.93
C ASN A 280 -0.80 -23.29 -8.05
N VAL A 281 -0.54 -22.21 -7.30
CA VAL A 281 -1.52 -21.56 -6.41
C VAL A 281 -1.90 -20.14 -6.87
N GLY A 282 -1.55 -19.78 -8.11
CA GLY A 282 -1.91 -18.50 -8.73
C GLY A 282 -1.51 -17.28 -7.89
N ILE A 283 -2.47 -16.36 -7.70
CA ILE A 283 -2.25 -15.08 -7.01
C ILE A 283 -1.81 -15.22 -5.54
N TYR A 284 -2.00 -16.39 -4.94
CA TYR A 284 -1.67 -16.64 -3.54
C TYR A 284 -0.21 -17.03 -3.31
N ARG A 285 0.60 -17.23 -4.35
CA ARG A 285 2.04 -17.49 -4.18
C ARG A 285 2.77 -16.18 -3.83
N CYS A 286 3.69 -16.23 -2.88
CA CYS A 286 4.64 -15.15 -2.63
C CYS A 286 6.07 -15.73 -2.64
N ASN A 287 6.99 -15.10 -3.37
CA ASN A 287 8.38 -15.56 -3.44
C ASN A 287 9.26 -14.94 -2.34
N THR A 288 8.88 -13.77 -1.86
CA THR A 288 9.59 -13.03 -0.80
C THR A 288 8.60 -12.44 0.19
N ILE A 289 9.08 -12.08 1.39
CA ILE A 289 8.27 -11.36 2.37
C ILE A 289 7.81 -10.01 1.80
N LYS A 290 8.66 -9.32 1.04
CA LYS A 290 8.30 -8.06 0.37
C LYS A 290 7.11 -8.21 -0.56
N GLU A 291 7.08 -9.27 -1.38
CA GLU A 291 5.94 -9.54 -2.26
C GLU A 291 4.64 -9.76 -1.48
N LEU A 292 4.71 -10.49 -0.36
CA LEU A 292 3.57 -10.66 0.55
C LEU A 292 3.08 -9.31 1.08
N LEU A 293 3.98 -8.48 1.60
CA LEU A 293 3.62 -7.18 2.17
C LEU A 293 3.04 -6.23 1.11
N ASP A 294 3.58 -6.24 -0.11
CA ASP A 294 3.06 -5.45 -1.23
C ASP A 294 1.61 -5.85 -1.59
N LYS A 295 1.29 -7.16 -1.58
CA LYS A 295 -0.07 -7.67 -1.80
C LYS A 295 -1.04 -7.26 -0.70
N ILE A 296 -0.59 -7.29 0.56
CA ILE A 296 -1.43 -6.87 1.70
C ILE A 296 -1.68 -5.37 1.68
N LYS A 297 -0.68 -4.58 1.27
CA LYS A 297 -0.78 -3.11 1.15
C LYS A 297 -1.59 -2.66 -0.07
N ASN A 298 -1.67 -3.48 -1.10
CA ASN A 298 -2.38 -3.13 -2.33
C ASN A 298 -3.31 -4.27 -2.73
N PRO A 299 -4.40 -4.51 -1.97
CA PRO A 299 -5.40 -5.49 -2.37
C PRO A 299 -5.97 -5.06 -3.72
N GLN A 300 -5.76 -5.89 -4.74
CA GLN A 300 -6.27 -5.67 -6.10
C GLN A 300 -7.81 -5.67 -6.11
#